data_AF-A0A2U2JBK4-F1
#
_entry.id   AF-A0A2U2JBK4-F1
#
_cell.length_a   1.000
_cell.length_b   1.000
_cell.length_c   1.000
_cell.angle_alpha   90.00
_cell.angle_beta   90.00
_cell.angle_gamma   90.00
#
_symmetry.space_group_name_H-M   'P 1'
#
loop_
_entity.id
_entity.type
_entity.pdbx_description
1 polymer ?
#
loop_
_entity_poly.entity_id
_entity_poly.type
_entity_poly.pdbx_seq_one_letter_code
_entity_poly.pdbx_strand_id
1 'polypeptide(L)'
;MKERNLYLSHFYFIGQFILLSSFYAKVLKGKKLISFIKNILILVIILLIGYYSLYPKDYFKWNVFEISITSVPLLVYSFLFFTQRIEIKTSRSFIYFNSGFFVYLLSSTLLFTLGNIGLGNLELRPIKLFVWKVNSILYIIYQILVFLEWYKNFRKKESSELKSSINT
;
A
#
# COMPACT_ATOMS: atom_id res chain seq x y z
N MET A 1 -20.92 17.73 1.92
CA MET A 1 -20.61 16.79 0.82
C MET A 1 -20.90 15.38 1.34
N LYS A 2 -21.72 14.59 0.63
CA LYS A 2 -22.34 13.30 1.03
C LYS A 2 -21.47 12.43 1.97
N GLU A 3 -21.90 12.28 3.22
CA GLU A 3 -21.32 11.38 4.24
C GLU A 3 -21.48 9.87 3.92
N ARG A 4 -22.09 9.52 2.78
CA ARG A 4 -22.54 8.16 2.51
C ARG A 4 -21.45 7.16 2.13
N ASN A 5 -20.19 7.59 1.94
CA ASN A 5 -19.12 6.71 1.43
C ASN A 5 -17.97 6.51 2.41
N LEU A 6 -18.04 7.06 3.63
CA LEU A 6 -16.96 6.94 4.62
C LEU A 6 -16.66 5.48 4.97
N TYR A 7 -17.69 4.64 5.06
CA TYR A 7 -17.52 3.22 5.34
C TYR A 7 -16.64 2.48 4.31
N LEU A 8 -16.55 2.98 3.07
CA LEU A 8 -15.72 2.38 2.01
C LEU A 8 -14.22 2.54 2.30
N SER A 9 -13.82 3.54 3.07
CA SER A 9 -12.41 3.71 3.43
C SER A 9 -11.92 2.53 4.29
N HIS A 10 -12.76 1.98 5.17
CA HIS A 10 -12.41 0.81 5.98
C HIS A 10 -12.10 -0.42 5.12
N PHE A 11 -12.96 -0.70 4.15
CA PHE A 11 -12.72 -1.77 3.19
C PHE A 11 -11.44 -1.55 2.39
N TYR A 12 -11.17 -0.30 2.02
CA TYR A 12 -9.95 0.06 1.31
C TYR A 12 -8.69 -0.20 2.16
N PHE A 13 -8.61 0.32 3.38
CA PHE A 13 -7.40 0.16 4.22
C PHE A 13 -7.18 -1.29 4.65
N ILE A 14 -8.23 -1.99 5.08
CA ILE A 14 -8.16 -3.39 5.50
C ILE A 14 -7.83 -4.30 4.30
N GLY A 15 -8.53 -4.11 3.18
CA GLY A 15 -8.30 -4.87 1.96
C GLY A 15 -6.88 -4.67 1.43
N GLN A 16 -6.43 -3.41 1.36
CA GLN A 16 -5.05 -3.06 1.00
C GLN A 16 -4.05 -3.77 1.91
N PHE A 17 -4.26 -3.74 3.22
CA PHE A 17 -3.39 -4.39 4.19
C PHE A 17 -3.27 -5.89 3.99
N ILE A 18 -4.40 -6.60 3.82
CA ILE A 18 -4.42 -8.05 3.62
C ILE A 18 -3.70 -8.43 2.32
N LEU A 19 -4.04 -7.76 1.21
CA LEU A 19 -3.48 -8.06 -0.10
C LEU A 19 -1.97 -7.80 -0.14
N LEU A 20 -1.53 -6.66 0.40
CA LEU A 20 -0.12 -6.29 0.36
C LEU A 20 0.73 -7.05 1.36
N SER A 21 0.22 -7.37 2.55
CA SER A 21 0.91 -8.27 3.47
C SER A 21 1.13 -9.64 2.84
N SER A 22 0.13 -10.15 2.13
CA SER A 22 0.23 -11.40 1.37
C SER A 22 1.24 -11.31 0.21
N PHE A 23 1.28 -10.18 -0.48
CA PHE A 23 2.28 -9.90 -1.52
C PHE A 23 3.70 -9.89 -0.93
N TYR A 24 3.94 -9.13 0.13
CA TYR A 24 5.26 -9.05 0.76
C TYR A 24 5.72 -10.38 1.34
N ALA A 25 4.81 -11.18 1.92
CA ALA A 25 5.11 -12.53 2.37
C ALA A 25 5.54 -13.49 1.24
N LYS A 26 5.14 -13.23 -0.02
CA LYS A 26 5.56 -14.01 -1.19
C LYS A 26 6.86 -13.50 -1.82
N VAL A 27 7.12 -12.21 -1.72
CA VAL A 27 8.18 -11.54 -2.48
C VAL A 27 9.45 -11.32 -1.64
N LEU A 28 9.32 -11.13 -0.34
CA LEU A 28 10.45 -11.06 0.59
C LEU A 28 11.01 -12.46 0.88
N LYS A 29 12.32 -12.53 1.11
CA LYS A 29 13.03 -13.75 1.44
C LYS A 29 13.30 -13.84 2.95
N GLY A 30 13.39 -15.07 3.45
CA GLY A 30 13.71 -15.39 4.85
C GLY A 30 12.50 -15.92 5.62
N LYS A 31 12.60 -17.16 6.11
CA LYS A 31 11.49 -17.85 6.80
C LYS A 31 10.98 -17.08 8.03
N LYS A 32 11.90 -16.52 8.83
CA LYS A 32 11.57 -15.71 10.03
C LYS A 32 10.78 -14.44 9.66
N LEU A 33 11.24 -13.71 8.63
CA LEU A 33 10.57 -12.49 8.17
C LEU A 33 9.17 -12.78 7.62
N ILE A 34 9.03 -13.83 6.80
CA ILE A 34 7.74 -14.24 6.26
C ILE A 34 6.78 -14.64 7.40
N SER A 35 7.27 -15.38 8.40
CA SER A 35 6.47 -15.72 9.58
C SER A 35 6.06 -14.49 10.36
N PHE A 36 6.96 -13.52 10.53
CA PHE A 36 6.67 -12.26 11.21
C PHE A 36 5.57 -11.46 10.49
N ILE A 37 5.63 -11.35 9.15
CA ILE A 37 4.60 -10.67 8.35
C ILE A 37 3.23 -11.33 8.53
N LYS A 38 3.18 -12.67 8.49
CA LYS A 38 1.93 -13.42 8.69
C LYS A 38 1.38 -13.23 10.11
N ASN A 39 2.23 -13.22 11.13
CA ASN A 39 1.83 -13.00 12.51
C ASN A 39 1.28 -11.58 12.72
N ILE A 40 1.93 -10.56 12.15
CA ILE A 40 1.44 -9.17 12.20
C ILE A 40 0.11 -9.05 11.45
N LEU A 41 -0.04 -9.68 10.28
CA LEU A 41 -1.30 -9.70 9.54
C LEU A 41 -2.45 -10.22 10.43
N ILE A 42 -2.26 -11.39 11.06
CA ILE A 42 -3.27 -11.98 11.94
C ILE A 42 -3.54 -11.07 13.14
N LEU A 43 -2.49 -10.56 13.80
CA LEU A 43 -2.61 -9.68 14.96
C LEU A 43 -3.40 -8.42 14.65
N VAL A 44 -3.10 -7.72 13.55
CA VAL A 44 -3.79 -6.49 13.16
C VAL A 44 -5.27 -6.76 12.85
N ILE A 45 -5.61 -7.86 12.17
CA ILE A 45 -7.01 -8.22 11.92
C ILE A 45 -7.76 -8.49 13.23
N ILE A 46 -7.15 -9.22 14.19
CA ILE A 46 -7.76 -9.45 15.50
C ILE A 46 -7.98 -8.11 16.23
N LEU A 47 -6.99 -7.22 16.22
CA LEU A 47 -7.09 -5.90 16.84
C LEU A 47 -8.20 -5.05 16.23
N LEU A 48 -8.36 -5.06 14.91
CA LEU A 48 -9.43 -4.32 14.22
C LEU A 48 -10.82 -4.90 14.52
N ILE A 49 -10.97 -6.22 14.52
CA ILE A 49 -12.23 -6.88 14.92
C ILE A 49 -12.58 -6.51 16.36
N GLY A 50 -11.62 -6.60 17.28
CA GLY A 50 -11.82 -6.21 18.67
C GLY A 50 -12.19 -4.73 18.83
N TYR A 51 -11.50 -3.85 18.11
CA TYR A 51 -11.75 -2.41 18.12
C TYR A 51 -13.17 -2.07 17.67
N TYR A 52 -13.62 -2.58 16.51
CA TYR A 52 -14.97 -2.28 16.00
C TYR A 52 -16.08 -2.99 16.77
N SER A 53 -15.78 -4.10 17.46
CA SER A 53 -16.73 -4.74 18.38
C SER A 53 -17.01 -3.86 19.61
N LEU A 54 -15.99 -3.16 20.12
CA LEU A 54 -16.13 -2.25 21.27
C LEU A 54 -16.66 -0.86 20.86
N TYR A 55 -16.28 -0.37 19.67
CA TYR A 55 -16.60 0.98 19.19
C TYR A 55 -17.28 0.94 17.80
N PRO A 56 -18.49 0.34 17.69
CA PRO A 56 -19.16 0.16 16.39
C PRO A 56 -19.52 1.48 15.71
N LYS A 57 -19.67 2.58 16.47
CA LYS A 57 -19.98 3.91 15.94
C LYS A 57 -18.82 4.52 15.13
N ASP A 58 -17.59 4.08 15.37
CA ASP A 58 -16.42 4.60 14.68
C ASP A 58 -16.27 4.05 13.26
N TYR A 59 -17.03 3.01 12.91
CA TYR A 59 -17.16 2.50 11.54
C TYR A 59 -17.83 3.48 10.57
N PHE A 60 -18.54 4.47 11.09
CA PHE A 60 -19.16 5.53 10.28
C PHE A 60 -18.30 6.80 10.22
N LYS A 61 -17.07 6.74 10.76
CA LYS A 61 -16.18 7.89 10.90
C LYS A 61 -14.81 7.60 10.32
N TRP A 62 -14.06 8.67 10.14
CA TRP A 62 -12.66 8.57 9.76
C TRP A 62 -11.82 8.02 10.93
N ASN A 63 -11.39 6.77 10.85
CA ASN A 63 -10.63 6.11 11.90
C ASN A 63 -9.12 6.21 11.67
N VAL A 64 -8.47 7.16 12.35
CA VAL A 64 -7.01 7.36 12.26
C VAL A 64 -6.24 6.15 12.81
N PHE A 65 -6.76 5.48 13.85
CA PHE A 65 -6.11 4.29 14.43
C PHE A 65 -6.02 3.15 13.42
N GLU A 66 -7.12 2.85 12.72
CA GLU A 66 -7.13 1.84 11.66
C GLU A 66 -6.08 2.14 10.59
N ILE A 67 -6.07 3.37 10.09
CA ILE A 67 -5.15 3.81 9.04
C ILE A 67 -3.70 3.63 9.48
N SER A 68 -3.37 4.03 10.71
CA SER A 68 -2.01 3.89 11.23
C SER A 68 -1.61 2.42 11.38
N ILE A 69 -2.46 1.59 11.99
CA ILE A 69 -2.12 0.19 12.26
C ILE A 69 -2.02 -0.67 10.99
N THR A 70 -2.74 -0.29 9.92
CA THR A 70 -2.63 -0.96 8.61
C THR A 70 -1.47 -0.43 7.77
N SER A 71 -1.19 0.87 7.82
CA SER A 71 -0.22 1.49 6.88
C SER A 71 1.22 1.41 7.37
N VAL A 72 1.46 1.53 8.68
CA VAL A 72 2.82 1.49 9.25
C VAL A 72 3.52 0.16 8.97
N PRO A 73 2.91 -1.03 9.20
CA PRO A 73 3.56 -2.30 8.87
C PRO A 73 3.88 -2.41 7.37
N LEU A 74 2.98 -1.95 6.50
CA LEU A 74 3.22 -1.98 5.06
C LEU A 74 4.40 -1.09 4.63
N LEU A 75 4.55 0.09 5.25
CA LEU A 75 5.73 0.95 5.02
C LEU A 75 7.01 0.23 5.43
N VAL A 76 7.00 -0.46 6.58
CA VAL A 76 8.15 -1.27 7.03
C VAL A 76 8.44 -2.40 6.04
N TYR A 77 7.43 -3.13 5.56
CA TYR A 77 7.62 -4.21 4.58
C TYR A 77 8.17 -3.70 3.25
N SER A 78 7.65 -2.57 2.78
CA SER A 78 8.13 -1.89 1.59
C SER A 78 9.58 -1.44 1.71
N PHE A 79 9.99 -0.97 2.89
CA PHE A 79 11.37 -0.61 3.17
C PHE A 79 12.29 -1.85 3.19
N LEU A 80 11.87 -2.92 3.85
CA LEU A 80 12.59 -4.21 3.85
C LEU A 80 12.70 -4.81 2.44
N PHE A 81 11.73 -4.55 1.57
CA PHE A 81 11.84 -4.95 0.17
C PHE A 81 13.00 -4.22 -0.51
N PHE A 82 13.14 -2.90 -0.32
CA PHE A 82 14.28 -2.18 -0.90
C PHE A 82 15.62 -2.74 -0.43
N THR A 83 15.77 -3.01 0.87
CA THR A 83 17.04 -3.52 1.41
C THR A 83 17.43 -4.87 0.79
N GLN A 84 16.47 -5.80 0.69
CA GLN A 84 16.72 -7.10 0.04
C GLN A 84 16.99 -6.99 -1.47
N ARG A 85 16.42 -5.99 -2.15
CA ARG A 85 16.66 -5.79 -3.59
C ARG A 85 18.02 -5.17 -3.90
N ILE A 86 18.54 -4.33 -3.02
CA ILE A 86 19.91 -3.80 -3.15
C ILE A 86 20.92 -4.94 -3.04
N GLU A 87 20.69 -5.88 -2.12
CA GLU A 87 21.57 -7.03 -1.87
C GLU A 87 21.44 -8.12 -2.95
N ILE A 88 20.22 -8.35 -3.47
CA ILE A 88 19.93 -9.49 -4.36
C ILE A 88 19.50 -9.00 -5.75
N LYS A 89 20.41 -9.05 -6.73
CA LYS A 89 20.09 -8.82 -8.15
C LYS A 89 19.23 -9.97 -8.71
N THR A 90 17.90 -9.82 -8.64
CA THR A 90 16.91 -10.78 -9.17
C THR A 90 16.25 -10.25 -10.45
N SER A 91 15.93 -11.15 -11.39
CA SER A 91 15.38 -10.85 -12.72
C SER A 91 13.93 -10.33 -12.73
N ARG A 92 13.09 -10.72 -11.77
CA ARG A 92 11.73 -10.16 -11.58
C ARG A 92 11.77 -9.11 -10.47
N SER A 93 11.92 -7.86 -10.87
CA SER A 93 12.07 -6.74 -9.97
C SER A 93 10.77 -5.97 -9.89
N PHE A 94 9.96 -6.19 -8.84
CA PHE A 94 8.75 -5.39 -8.52
C PHE A 94 9.09 -3.98 -7.99
N ILE A 95 10.18 -3.39 -8.50
CA ILE A 95 10.75 -2.15 -7.95
C ILE A 95 9.91 -0.93 -8.31
N TYR A 96 9.32 -0.85 -9.50
CA TYR A 96 8.46 0.27 -9.88
C TYR A 96 7.19 0.25 -9.03
N PHE A 97 6.61 -0.94 -8.85
CA PHE A 97 5.48 -1.13 -7.95
C PHE A 97 5.82 -0.71 -6.51
N ASN A 98 6.90 -1.24 -5.94
CA ASN A 98 7.28 -0.95 -4.55
C ASN A 98 7.64 0.52 -4.33
N SER A 99 8.33 1.16 -5.29
CA SER A 99 8.65 2.58 -5.24
C SER A 99 7.42 3.47 -5.28
N GLY A 100 6.51 3.24 -6.24
CA GLY A 100 5.27 3.99 -6.31
C GLY A 100 4.42 3.80 -5.06
N PHE A 101 4.30 2.55 -4.61
CA PHE A 101 3.56 2.20 -3.40
C PHE A 101 4.13 2.89 -2.16
N PHE A 102 5.45 2.83 -1.95
CA PHE A 102 6.10 3.42 -0.79
C PHE A 102 5.87 4.93 -0.71
N VAL A 103 6.12 5.66 -1.81
CA VAL A 103 6.00 7.12 -1.86
C VAL A 103 4.55 7.54 -1.65
N TYR A 104 3.61 6.87 -2.32
CA TYR A 104 2.18 7.14 -2.15
C TYR A 104 1.71 6.86 -0.73
N LEU A 105 2.01 5.66 -0.19
CA LEU A 105 1.55 5.27 1.13
C LEU A 105 2.14 6.16 2.23
N LEU A 106 3.41 6.54 2.12
CA LEU A 106 4.05 7.42 3.09
C LEU A 106 3.36 8.79 3.12
N SER A 107 3.12 9.38 1.94
CA SER A 107 2.43 10.66 1.82
C SER A 107 0.98 10.59 2.31
N SER A 108 0.24 9.55 1.93
CA SER A 108 -1.14 9.33 2.37
C SER A 108 -1.22 9.12 3.89
N THR A 109 -0.33 8.34 4.47
CA THR A 109 -0.33 8.07 5.93
C THR A 109 -0.08 9.35 6.70
N LEU A 110 0.88 10.18 6.28
CA LEU A 110 1.12 11.49 6.87
C LEU A 110 -0.10 12.40 6.73
N LEU A 111 -0.69 12.48 5.53
CA LEU A 111 -1.89 13.26 5.27
C LEU A 111 -3.04 12.85 6.17
N PHE A 112 -3.29 11.55 6.33
CA PHE A 112 -4.42 11.04 7.11
C PHE A 112 -4.20 11.13 8.63
N THR A 113 -2.95 11.04 9.09
CA THR A 113 -2.60 11.21 10.50
C THR A 113 -2.64 12.70 10.89
N LEU A 114 -2.15 13.58 10.02
CA LEU A 114 -2.12 15.03 10.23
C LEU A 114 -3.43 15.73 9.84
N GLY A 115 -4.28 15.09 9.04
CA GLY A 115 -5.49 15.71 8.47
C GLY A 115 -6.56 16.09 9.48
N ASN A 116 -6.45 15.59 10.72
CA ASN A 116 -7.27 16.00 11.85
C ASN A 116 -6.76 17.28 12.54
N ILE A 117 -5.49 17.63 12.34
CA ILE A 117 -4.84 18.82 12.89
C ILE A 117 -5.29 20.02 12.05
N GLY A 118 -6.04 20.94 12.64
CA GLY A 118 -6.45 22.19 11.98
C GLY A 118 -7.85 22.20 11.34
N LEU A 119 -8.74 21.25 11.67
CA LEU A 119 -10.13 21.23 11.20
C LEU A 119 -10.92 22.52 11.48
N GLY A 120 -10.52 23.31 12.49
CA GLY A 120 -11.14 24.60 12.82
C GLY A 120 -10.45 25.84 12.25
N ASN A 121 -9.22 25.72 11.72
CA ASN A 121 -8.40 26.89 11.38
C ASN A 121 -8.58 27.28 9.90
N LEU A 122 -9.21 28.42 9.63
CA LEU A 122 -9.44 28.93 8.26
C LEU A 122 -8.13 29.07 7.47
N GLU A 123 -7.08 29.53 8.12
CA GLU A 123 -5.75 29.77 7.52
C GLU A 123 -5.10 28.51 6.95
N LEU A 124 -5.42 27.32 7.50
CA LEU A 124 -4.81 26.05 7.07
C LEU A 124 -5.57 25.37 5.92
N ARG A 125 -6.74 25.89 5.52
CA ARG A 125 -7.57 25.29 4.46
C ARG A 125 -6.85 25.21 3.10
N PRO A 126 -6.14 26.25 2.62
CA PRO A 126 -5.43 26.18 1.33
C PRO A 126 -4.32 25.14 1.35
N ILE A 127 -3.56 25.06 2.45
CA ILE A 127 -2.49 24.08 2.65
C ILE A 127 -3.08 22.66 2.64
N LYS A 128 -4.20 22.44 3.34
CA LYS A 128 -4.90 21.16 3.32
C LYS A 128 -5.28 20.78 1.89
N LEU A 129 -5.97 21.65 1.15
CA LEU A 129 -6.36 21.36 -0.23
C LEU A 129 -5.16 21.04 -1.14
N PHE A 130 -4.05 21.77 -0.96
CA PHE A 130 -2.81 21.51 -1.69
C PHE A 130 -2.25 20.11 -1.39
N VAL A 131 -2.13 19.73 -0.12
CA VAL A 131 -1.63 18.40 0.30
C VAL A 131 -2.54 17.28 -0.24
N TRP A 132 -3.86 17.46 -0.21
CA TRP A 132 -4.82 16.53 -0.80
C TRP A 132 -4.65 16.40 -2.33
N LYS A 133 -4.39 17.51 -3.03
CA LYS A 133 -4.13 17.49 -4.47
C LYS A 133 -2.82 16.77 -4.79
N VAL A 134 -1.75 17.04 -4.04
CA VAL A 134 -0.46 16.34 -4.17
C VAL A 134 -0.63 14.84 -3.96
N ASN A 135 -1.33 14.42 -2.90
CA ASN A 135 -1.57 13.00 -2.64
C ASN A 135 -2.38 12.31 -3.76
N SER A 136 -3.33 13.04 -4.36
CA SER A 136 -4.10 12.54 -5.51
C SER A 136 -3.22 12.35 -6.75
N ILE A 137 -2.27 13.27 -6.99
CA ILE A 137 -1.28 13.14 -8.09
C ILE A 137 -0.36 11.94 -7.82
N LEU A 138 0.13 11.77 -6.59
CA LEU A 138 0.95 10.62 -6.20
C LEU A 138 0.21 9.30 -6.40
N TYR A 139 -1.09 9.27 -6.11
CA TYR A 139 -1.92 8.10 -6.39
C TYR A 139 -1.95 7.77 -7.89
N ILE A 140 -2.13 8.77 -8.76
CA ILE A 140 -2.11 8.56 -10.22
C ILE A 140 -0.75 8.03 -10.68
N ILE A 141 0.34 8.62 -10.19
CA ILE A 141 1.71 8.15 -10.49
C ILE A 141 1.88 6.69 -10.03
N TYR A 142 1.41 6.36 -8.83
CA TYR A 142 1.43 4.99 -8.33
C TYR A 142 0.68 4.03 -9.26
N GLN A 143 -0.52 4.37 -9.71
CA GLN A 143 -1.28 3.53 -10.66
C GLN A 143 -0.54 3.33 -11.99
N ILE A 144 0.11 4.36 -12.52
CA ILE A 144 0.94 4.25 -13.73
C ILE A 144 2.11 3.27 -13.49
N LEU A 145 2.79 3.36 -12.34
CA LEU A 145 3.89 2.46 -12.00
C LEU A 145 3.44 1.00 -11.83
N VAL A 146 2.26 0.78 -11.24
CA VAL A 146 1.62 -0.55 -11.17
C VAL A 146 1.41 -1.11 -12.58
N PHE A 147 0.88 -0.30 -13.49
CA PHE A 147 0.64 -0.71 -14.87
C PHE A 147 1.95 -1.03 -15.62
N LEU A 148 2.98 -0.19 -15.47
CA LEU A 148 4.30 -0.42 -16.07
C LEU A 148 4.94 -1.72 -15.55
N GLU A 149 4.85 -1.96 -14.24
CA GLU A 149 5.38 -3.19 -13.63
C GLU A 149 4.63 -4.44 -14.11
N TRP A 150 3.31 -4.35 -14.19
CA TRP A 150 2.48 -5.43 -14.70
C TRP A 150 2.81 -5.75 -16.16
N TYR A 151 2.88 -4.72 -17.01
CA TYR A 151 3.23 -4.85 -18.41
C TYR A 151 4.60 -5.50 -18.60
N LYS A 152 5.59 -5.13 -17.78
CA LYS A 152 6.95 -5.68 -17.86
C LYS A 152 7.05 -7.14 -17.40
N ASN A 153 6.34 -7.53 -16.35
CA ASN A 153 6.47 -8.87 -15.76
C ASN A 153 5.51 -9.93 -16.34
N PHE A 154 4.35 -9.52 -16.87
CA PHE A 154 3.29 -10.45 -17.28
C PHE A 154 3.01 -10.46 -18.78
N ARG A 155 3.59 -9.55 -19.57
CA ARG A 155 3.54 -9.64 -21.03
C ARG A 155 4.41 -10.81 -21.49
N LYS A 156 3.83 -11.78 -22.22
CA LYS A 156 4.57 -12.84 -22.90
C LYS A 156 5.66 -12.20 -23.78
N LYS A 157 6.91 -12.67 -23.66
CA LYS A 157 7.93 -12.42 -24.68
C LYS A 157 7.58 -13.28 -25.88
N GLU A 158 6.86 -12.71 -26.83
CA GLU A 158 6.76 -13.30 -28.16
C GLU A 158 8.11 -13.09 -28.85
N SER A 159 8.66 -14.16 -29.48
CA SER A 159 9.85 -14.17 -30.36
C SER A 159 11.27 -14.33 -29.75
N SER A 160 11.52 -15.38 -28.96
CA SER A 160 12.87 -16.01 -28.97
C SER A 160 12.87 -17.53 -29.13
N GLU A 161 11.72 -18.20 -29.00
CA GLU A 161 11.64 -19.66 -29.18
C GLU A 161 11.42 -20.06 -30.65
N LEU A 162 10.76 -19.22 -31.46
CA LEU A 162 10.53 -19.50 -32.89
C LEU A 162 11.79 -19.43 -33.78
N LYS A 163 12.89 -18.83 -33.31
CA LYS A 163 14.15 -18.76 -34.10
C LYS A 163 15.04 -20.00 -33.92
N SER A 164 14.78 -20.86 -32.95
CA SER A 164 15.52 -22.14 -32.81
C SER A 164 14.89 -23.26 -33.63
N SER A 165 13.57 -23.27 -33.78
CA SER A 165 12.83 -24.31 -34.52
C SER A 165 12.81 -24.11 -36.04
N ILE A 166 13.34 -23.00 -36.55
CA ILE A 166 13.47 -22.73 -38.00
C ILE A 166 14.91 -23.03 -38.50
N ASN A 167 15.86 -23.22 -37.57
CA ASN A 167 17.27 -23.47 -37.88
C ASN A 167 17.71 -24.94 -37.62
N THR A 168 16.77 -25.88 -37.54
CA THR A 168 17.04 -27.34 -37.48
C THR A 168 16.26 -28.04 -38.57
#